data_AF-A0A2V7G896-F1
#
_entry.id   AF-A0A2V7G896-F1
#
_cell.length_a   1.000
_cell.length_b   1.000
_cell.length_c   1.000
_cell.angle_alpha   90.00
_cell.angle_beta   90.00
_cell.angle_gamma   90.00
#
_symmetry.space_group_name_H-M   'P 1'
#
loop_
_entity.id
_entity.type
_entity.pdbx_description
1 polymer ?
#
loop_
_entity_poly.entity_id
_entity_poly.type
_entity_poly.pdbx_seq_one_letter_code
_entity_poly.pdbx_strand_id
1 'polypeptide(L)'
;MDRLGFAVVLRIDRTIAEYSLGAATVRLEWYPAMDVLVEVEGAPEAIERAARATGLPRAAFLPESLPHFVAAYERRTGRPARLAAEAR
;
A
#
# COMPACT_ATOMS: atom_id res chain seq x y z
N MET A 1 11.02 20.10 -10.23
CA MET A 1 11.53 18.72 -10.25
C MET A 1 12.45 18.52 -11.44
N ASP A 2 11.95 18.63 -12.67
CA ASP A 2 12.76 18.40 -13.89
C ASP A 2 13.96 19.34 -14.03
N ARG A 3 13.79 20.63 -13.74
CA ARG A 3 14.90 21.61 -13.77
C ARG A 3 15.93 21.44 -12.65
N LEU A 4 15.65 20.56 -11.68
CA LEU A 4 16.57 20.18 -10.61
C LEU A 4 17.25 18.84 -10.91
N GLY A 5 17.04 18.25 -12.10
CA GLY A 5 17.64 16.99 -12.53
C GLY A 5 16.92 15.72 -12.04
N PHE A 6 15.75 15.86 -11.41
CA PHE A 6 14.94 14.69 -11.02
C PHE A 6 14.11 14.18 -12.21
N ALA A 7 13.97 12.85 -12.30
CA ALA A 7 13.15 12.17 -13.31
C ALA A 7 12.06 11.32 -12.65
N VAL A 8 10.91 11.21 -13.30
CA VAL A 8 9.83 10.31 -12.88
C VAL A 8 10.27 8.87 -13.16
N VAL A 9 10.46 8.10 -12.10
CA VAL A 9 10.82 6.66 -12.20
C VAL A 9 9.62 5.73 -12.05
N LEU A 10 8.54 6.23 -11.45
CA LEU A 10 7.33 5.47 -11.21
C LEU A 10 6.12 6.42 -11.11
N ARG A 11 5.01 6.04 -11.72
CA ARG A 11 3.70 6.65 -11.50
C ARG A 11 2.82 5.66 -10.76
N ILE A 12 2.08 6.15 -9.78
CA ILE A 12 1.14 5.36 -8.99
C ILE A 12 -0.19 6.11 -9.00
N ASP A 13 -1.23 5.46 -9.51
CA ASP A 13 -2.61 5.88 -9.37
C ASP A 13 -3.25 4.95 -8.34
N ARG A 14 -3.75 5.53 -7.24
CA ARG A 14 -4.42 4.76 -6.18
C ARG A 14 -5.57 5.57 -5.60
N THR A 15 -6.64 4.86 -5.23
CA THR A 15 -7.69 5.42 -4.38
C THR A 15 -7.35 5.10 -2.94
N ILE A 16 -7.43 6.09 -2.05
CA ILE A 16 -7.11 5.92 -0.63
C ILE A 16 -8.34 6.28 0.20
N ALA A 17 -8.72 5.38 1.11
CA ALA A 17 -9.60 5.71 2.22
C ALA A 17 -8.75 5.74 3.50
N GLU A 18 -8.68 6.91 4.13
CA GLU A 18 -7.87 7.14 5.32
C GLU A 18 -8.77 7.29 6.56
N TYR A 19 -8.37 6.64 7.65
CA TYR A 19 -9.06 6.64 8.91
C TYR A 19 -8.08 6.89 10.06
N SER A 20 -8.52 7.66 11.06
CA SER A 20 -7.83 7.75 12.34
C SER A 20 -8.38 6.69 13.29
N LEU A 21 -7.51 5.81 13.80
CA LEU A 21 -7.86 4.79 14.78
C LEU A 21 -7.00 4.98 16.03
N GLY A 22 -7.56 5.70 17.01
CA GLY A 22 -6.79 6.16 18.16
C GLY A 22 -5.66 7.09 17.71
N ALA A 23 -4.41 6.71 18.03
CA ALA A 23 -3.20 7.45 17.65
C ALA A 23 -2.51 6.91 16.37
N ALA A 24 -3.15 5.98 15.66
CA ALA A 24 -2.65 5.45 14.40
C ALA A 24 -3.49 5.95 13.22
N THR A 25 -2.85 6.05 12.06
CA THR A 25 -3.51 6.24 10.77
C THR A 25 -3.61 4.89 10.07
N VAL A 26 -4.80 4.57 9.57
CA VAL A 26 -5.04 3.37 8.76
C VAL A 26 -5.49 3.80 7.37
N ARG A 27 -4.75 3.39 6.34
CA ARG A 27 -5.07 3.66 4.94
C ARG A 27 -5.43 2.36 4.24
N LEU A 28 -6.57 2.35 3.56
CA LEU A 28 -6.91 1.32 2.59
C LEU A 28 -6.58 1.86 1.20
N GLU A 29 -5.81 1.10 0.43
CA GLU A 29 -5.30 1.54 -0.87
C GLU A 29 -5.72 0.58 -1.97
N TRP A 30 -6.46 1.10 -2.95
CA TRP A 30 -6.87 0.36 -4.15
C TRP A 30 -6.04 0.81 -5.35
N TYR A 31 -5.43 -0.17 -6.02
CA TYR A 31 -4.63 0.01 -7.23
C TYR A 31 -5.40 -0.49 -8.47
N PRO A 32 -5.08 0.00 -9.68
CA PRO A 32 -5.75 -0.40 -10.93
C PRO A 32 -5.80 -1.90 -11.20
N ALA A 33 -4.77 -2.66 -10.81
CA ALA A 33 -4.83 -4.13 -10.75
C ALA A 33 -3.81 -4.68 -9.75
N MET A 34 -4.21 -4.81 -8.49
CA MET A 34 -3.41 -5.43 -7.43
C MET A 34 -4.34 -5.79 -6.26
N ASP A 35 -3.83 -6.49 -5.25
CA ASP A 35 -4.52 -6.57 -3.97
C ASP A 35 -4.77 -5.17 -3.36
N VAL A 36 -5.81 -5.07 -2.55
CA VAL A 36 -6.02 -3.90 -1.67
C VAL A 36 -5.00 -3.98 -0.55
N LEU A 37 -4.25 -2.91 -0.33
CA LEU A 37 -3.31 -2.83 0.76
C LEU A 37 -3.92 -2.10 1.95
N VAL A 38 -3.55 -2.53 3.15
CA VAL A 38 -3.81 -1.80 4.39
C VAL A 38 -2.47 -1.33 4.94
N GLU A 39 -2.27 -0.02 4.97
CA GLU A 39 -1.12 0.60 5.60
C GLU A 39 -1.52 1.12 6.98
N VAL A 40 -0.68 0.85 7.98
CA VAL A 40 -0.89 1.31 9.36
C VAL A 40 0.35 2.05 9.80
N GLU A 41 0.15 3.31 10.18
CA GLU A 41 1.22 4.22 10.55
C GLU A 41 0.97 4.78 11.96
N GLY A 42 2.03 4.93 12.75
CA GLY A 42 1.98 5.49 14.10
C GLY A 42 3.11 4.97 14.97
N ALA A 43 3.04 5.24 16.28
CA ALA A 43 3.94 4.63 17.25
C ALA A 43 3.73 3.10 17.29
N PRO A 44 4.75 2.29 17.62
CA PRO A 44 4.67 0.82 17.56
C PRO A 44 3.45 0.23 18.28
N GLU A 45 3.13 0.72 19.47
CA GLU A 45 1.97 0.25 20.24
C GLU A 45 0.63 0.65 19.61
N ALA A 46 0.58 1.79 18.91
CA ALA A 46 -0.60 2.23 18.17
C ALA A 46 -0.79 1.39 16.90
N ILE A 47 0.29 1.09 16.18
CA ILE A 47 0.29 0.18 15.03
C ILE A 47 -0.25 -1.19 15.44
N GLU A 48 0.27 -1.78 16.53
CA GLU A 48 -0.16 -3.11 16.96
C GLU A 48 -1.64 -3.16 17.38
N ARG A 49 -2.15 -2.08 18.00
CA ARG A 49 -3.59 -1.98 18.31
C ARG A 49 -4.44 -1.86 17.04
N ALA A 50 -4.03 -1.00 16.12
CA ALA A 50 -4.74 -0.78 14.87
C ALA A 50 -4.73 -2.03 13.99
N ALA A 51 -3.59 -2.72 13.87
CA ALA A 51 -3.45 -3.98 13.15
C ALA A 51 -4.41 -5.06 13.67
N ARG A 52 -4.59 -5.18 14.99
CA ARG A 52 -5.58 -6.11 15.57
C ARG A 52 -7.02 -5.73 15.22
N ALA A 53 -7.33 -4.44 15.14
CA ALA A 53 -8.68 -3.96 14.88
C ALA A 53 -9.13 -4.19 13.43
N THR A 54 -8.21 -4.38 12.48
CA THR A 54 -8.58 -4.69 11.09
C THR A 54 -9.15 -6.10 10.90
N GLY A 55 -8.93 -7.00 11.87
CA GLY A 55 -9.28 -8.41 11.78
C GLY A 55 -8.38 -9.24 10.85
N LEU A 56 -7.36 -8.63 10.23
CA LEU A 56 -6.39 -9.35 9.41
C LEU A 56 -5.37 -10.09 10.29
N PRO A 57 -4.83 -11.25 9.83
CA PRO A 57 -3.78 -11.94 10.56
C PRO A 57 -2.56 -11.04 10.76
N ARG A 58 -1.97 -11.03 11.96
CA ARG A 58 -0.76 -10.21 12.25
C ARG A 58 0.39 -10.47 11.27
N ALA A 59 0.52 -11.71 10.80
CA ALA A 59 1.52 -12.11 9.81
C ALA A 59 1.36 -11.44 8.43
N ALA A 60 0.20 -10.85 8.13
CA ALA A 60 -0.03 -10.08 6.91
C ALA A 60 0.49 -8.62 7.01
N PHE A 61 0.80 -8.12 8.22
CA PHE A 61 1.39 -6.81 8.42
C PHE A 61 2.91 -6.88 8.32
N LEU A 62 3.40 -6.63 7.11
CA LEU A 62 4.82 -6.72 6.76
C LEU A 62 5.43 -5.31 6.69
N PRO A 63 6.69 -5.11 7.10
CA PRO A 63 7.42 -3.85 6.95
C PRO A 63 8.00 -3.69 5.53
N GLU A 64 7.31 -4.22 4.52
CA GLU A 64 7.78 -4.35 3.16
C GLU A 64 7.28 -3.19 2.29
N SER A 65 8.00 -2.90 1.20
CA SER A 65 7.64 -1.84 0.26
C SER A 65 6.71 -2.34 -0.85
N LEU A 66 6.06 -1.41 -1.57
CA LEU A 66 5.11 -1.73 -2.65
C LEU A 66 5.65 -2.76 -3.68
N PRO A 67 6.92 -2.73 -4.13
CA PRO A 67 7.47 -3.76 -5.03
C PRO A 67 7.38 -5.19 -4.49
N HIS A 68 7.50 -5.39 -3.18
CA HIS A 68 7.32 -6.70 -2.56
C HIS A 68 5.90 -7.23 -2.82
N PHE A 69 4.90 -6.40 -2.56
CA PHE A 69 3.50 -6.79 -2.72
C PHE A 69 3.13 -6.97 -4.20
N VAL A 70 3.71 -6.18 -5.11
CA VAL A 70 3.59 -6.40 -6.56
C VAL A 70 4.10 -7.79 -6.93
N ALA A 71 5.33 -8.12 -6.55
CA ALA A 71 5.91 -9.43 -6.87
C ALA A 71 5.11 -10.59 -6.24
N ALA A 72 4.60 -10.40 -5.02
CA ALA A 72 3.77 -11.39 -4.34
C ALA A 72 2.43 -11.62 -5.07
N TYR A 73 1.75 -10.55 -5.50
CA TYR A 73 0.52 -10.62 -6.26
C TYR A 73 0.73 -11.32 -7.61
N GLU A 74 1.76 -10.92 -8.36
CA GLU A 74 2.06 -11.49 -9.67
C GLU A 74 2.41 -12.96 -9.58
N ARG A 75 3.26 -13.34 -8.62
CA ARG A 75 3.62 -14.75 -8.39
C ARG A 75 2.42 -15.60 -8.00
N ARG A 76 1.52 -15.08 -7.15
CA ARG A 76 0.36 -15.81 -6.65
C ARG A 76 -0.75 -15.96 -7.71
N THR A 77 -0.92 -14.96 -8.56
CA THR A 77 -2.07 -14.89 -9.50
C THR A 77 -1.70 -15.19 -10.95
N GLY A 78 -0.42 -15.11 -11.31
CA GLY A 78 0.04 -15.18 -12.71
C GLY A 78 -0.35 -13.97 -13.55
N ARG A 79 -0.92 -12.92 -12.94
CA ARG A 79 -1.38 -11.70 -13.62
C ARG A 79 -0.44 -10.54 -13.30
N PRO A 80 -0.10 -9.68 -14.28
CA PRO A 80 0.72 -8.50 -14.02
C PRO A 80 -0.03 -7.53 -13.10
N ALA A 81 0.67 -6.94 -12.13
CA ALA A 81 0.12 -5.87 -11.32
C ALA A 81 0.07 -4.56 -12.13
N ARG A 82 -0.92 -3.71 -11.88
CA ARG A 82 -0.97 -2.35 -12.45
C ARG A 82 -1.10 -1.33 -11.34
N LEU A 83 -0.08 -0.50 -11.24
CA LEU A 83 0.00 0.58 -10.26
C LEU A 83 -0.47 1.92 -10.81
N ALA A 84 -0.54 2.09 -12.13
CA ALA A 84 -1.07 3.28 -12.79
C ALA A 84 -2.11 2.87 -13.84
N ALA A 85 -3.07 3.74 -14.09
CA ALA A 85 -3.96 3.62 -15.22
C ALA A 85 -3.17 3.83 -16.53
N GLU A 86 -3.66 3.25 -17.63
CA GLU A 86 -3.09 3.53 -18.95
C GLU A 86 -3.20 5.03 -19.24
N ALA A 87 -2.12 5.62 -19.77
CA ALA A 87 -2.16 6.98 -20.27
C ALA A 87 -3.16 7.03 -21.43
N ARG A 88 -4.19 7.87 -21.31
CA ARG A 88 -5.09 8.20 -22.42
C ARG A 88 -4.39 9.06 -23.46
#